data_AF-A0A3D3L0V3-F1
#
_entry.id   AF-A0A3D3L0V3-F1
#
_cell.length_a   1.000
_cell.length_b   1.000
_cell.length_c   1.000
_cell.angle_alpha   90.00
_cell.angle_beta   90.00
_cell.angle_gamma   90.00
#
_symmetry.space_group_name_H-M   'P 1'
#
loop_
_entity.id
_entity.type
_entity.pdbx_description
1 polymer ?
#
loop_
_entity_poly.entity_id
_entity_poly.type
_entity_poly.pdbx_seq_one_letter_code
_entity_poly.pdbx_strand_id
1 'polypeptide(L)'
;METGLITSKIFLDHLTGLNHVEAPERVTSILEKLKLTNLLDSLTEIQPGIPSKLIPELVHLPEYVDRVEQSCINGHSYIDTLDNPICKNSYEVALLATSAVTIGVDWIFSGKIKNAMAIVRPPGHHAEEERAMGFCLFNNVSIATRYAQKQHSAEKVL
;
A
#
# COMPACT_ATOMS: atom_id res chain seq x y z
N MET A 1 4.90 -2.34 -25.15
CA MET A 1 3.81 -1.81 -24.29
C MET A 1 4.33 -1.94 -22.88
N GLU A 2 4.49 -0.84 -22.15
CA GLU A 2 5.19 -0.86 -20.86
C GLU A 2 4.21 -1.00 -19.69
N THR A 3 4.45 -2.03 -18.88
CA THR A 3 3.77 -2.28 -17.60
C THR A 3 4.69 -1.82 -16.48
N GLY A 4 4.20 -0.94 -15.62
CA GLY A 4 4.92 -0.49 -14.43
C GLY A 4 4.93 -1.55 -13.33
N LEU A 5 6.06 -1.72 -12.65
CA LEU A 5 6.16 -2.48 -11.41
C LEU A 5 6.51 -1.53 -10.27
N ILE A 6 5.64 -1.46 -9.26
CA ILE A 6 5.86 -0.62 -8.09
C ILE A 6 6.07 -1.51 -6.88
N THR A 7 7.27 -1.48 -6.28
CA THR A 7 7.59 -2.22 -5.06
C THR A 7 8.72 -1.52 -4.29
N SER A 8 8.96 -1.94 -3.05
CA SER A 8 10.07 -1.43 -2.23
C SER A 8 10.46 -2.45 -1.18
N LYS A 9 11.75 -2.49 -0.81
CA LYS A 9 12.26 -3.32 0.29
C LYS A 9 11.67 -2.91 1.64
N ILE A 10 11.22 -1.66 1.78
CA ILE A 10 10.61 -1.14 3.01
C ILE A 10 9.30 -1.90 3.34
N PHE A 11 8.62 -2.49 2.36
CA PHE A 11 7.44 -3.33 2.61
C PHE A 11 7.72 -4.57 3.46
N LEU A 12 9.00 -4.96 3.58
CA LEU A 12 9.43 -6.08 4.43
C LEU A 12 9.49 -5.69 5.92
N ASP A 13 9.45 -4.39 6.25
CA ASP A 13 9.63 -3.89 7.62
C ASP A 13 8.33 -3.92 8.46
N HIS A 14 7.18 -4.21 7.85
CA HIS A 14 5.91 -4.40 8.57
C HIS A 14 5.88 -5.76 9.28
N LEU A 15 6.67 -5.98 10.31
CA LEU A 15 6.77 -7.29 10.97
C LEU A 15 5.57 -7.58 11.90
N THR A 16 4.69 -8.48 11.49
CA THR A 16 3.38 -8.80 12.14
C THR A 16 3.43 -9.99 13.10
N GLY A 17 4.63 -10.46 13.44
CA GLY A 17 4.86 -11.59 14.33
C GLY A 17 5.34 -12.85 13.60
N LEU A 18 5.90 -13.78 14.38
CA LEU A 18 6.45 -15.04 13.86
C LEU A 18 5.35 -15.91 13.28
N ASN A 19 5.58 -16.45 12.07
CA ASN A 19 4.66 -17.34 11.35
C ASN A 19 3.27 -16.73 11.06
N HIS A 20 3.13 -15.41 11.09
CA HIS A 20 1.90 -14.77 10.66
C HIS A 20 1.69 -15.01 9.15
N VAL A 21 0.45 -15.21 8.72
CA VAL A 21 0.15 -15.52 7.31
C VAL A 21 0.40 -14.32 6.39
N GLU A 22 0.22 -13.11 6.91
CA GLU A 22 0.55 -11.86 6.23
C GLU A 22 2.00 -11.49 6.61
N ALA A 23 2.97 -11.96 5.83
CA ALA A 23 4.41 -11.88 6.12
C ALA A 23 5.24 -11.32 4.95
N PRO A 24 6.47 -10.81 5.19
CA PRO A 24 7.36 -10.27 4.17
C PRO A 24 7.60 -11.21 2.97
N GLU A 25 7.61 -12.51 3.20
CA GLU A 25 7.84 -13.55 2.20
C GLU A 25 6.80 -13.54 1.08
N ARG A 26 5.60 -13.00 1.35
CA ARG A 26 4.57 -12.82 0.32
C ARG A 26 5.03 -11.87 -0.79
N VAL A 27 5.77 -10.82 -0.45
CA VAL A 27 6.33 -9.86 -1.41
C VAL A 27 7.52 -10.48 -2.13
N THR A 28 8.47 -11.05 -1.39
CA THR A 28 9.70 -11.61 -1.99
C THR A 28 9.39 -12.78 -2.92
N SER A 29 8.45 -13.65 -2.56
CA SER A 29 8.05 -14.80 -3.40
C SER A 29 7.52 -14.37 -4.77
N ILE A 30 6.77 -13.25 -4.83
CA ILE A 30 6.27 -12.72 -6.11
C ILE A 30 7.44 -12.18 -6.95
N LEU A 31 8.33 -11.38 -6.34
CA LEU A 31 9.49 -10.80 -7.03
C LEU A 31 10.46 -11.87 -7.53
N GLU A 32 10.72 -12.90 -6.72
CA GLU A 32 11.51 -14.07 -7.10
C GLU A 32 10.86 -14.81 -8.28
N LYS A 33 9.54 -15.01 -8.26
CA LYS A 33 8.84 -15.67 -9.36
C LYS A 33 8.89 -14.85 -10.65
N LEU A 34 8.74 -13.52 -10.58
CA LEU A 34 8.88 -12.62 -11.72
C LEU A 34 10.30 -12.69 -12.31
N LYS A 35 11.32 -12.74 -11.45
CA LYS A 35 12.72 -12.90 -11.86
C LYS A 35 12.96 -14.25 -12.53
N LEU A 36 12.52 -15.35 -11.92
CA LEU A 36 12.69 -16.71 -12.45
C LEU A 36 12.01 -16.95 -13.80
N THR A 37 10.97 -16.17 -14.11
CA THR A 37 10.23 -16.23 -15.37
C THR A 37 10.72 -15.22 -16.41
N ASN A 38 11.81 -14.48 -16.11
CA ASN A 38 12.33 -13.38 -16.93
C ASN A 38 11.31 -12.27 -17.23
N LEU A 39 10.20 -12.21 -16.48
CA LEU A 39 9.20 -11.16 -16.64
C LEU A 39 9.67 -9.86 -16.00
N LEU A 40 10.48 -9.93 -14.94
CA LEU A 40 10.96 -8.74 -14.22
C LEU A 40 11.67 -7.74 -15.16
N ASP A 41 12.51 -8.24 -16.07
CA ASP A 41 13.26 -7.41 -17.02
C ASP A 41 12.38 -6.74 -18.09
N SER A 42 11.12 -7.18 -18.23
CA SER A 42 10.15 -6.59 -19.14
C SER A 42 9.28 -5.49 -18.51
N LEU A 43 9.43 -5.26 -17.20
CA LEU A 43 8.64 -4.30 -16.43
C LEU A 43 9.42 -3.01 -16.19
N THR A 44 8.72 -1.89 -16.24
CA THR A 44 9.30 -0.58 -15.90
C THR A 44 9.25 -0.41 -14.38
N GLU A 45 10.39 -0.44 -13.71
CA GLU A 45 10.44 -0.24 -12.26
C GLU A 45 10.10 1.21 -11.89
N ILE A 46 9.18 1.37 -10.93
CA ILE A 46 8.70 2.65 -10.43
C ILE A 46 8.89 2.66 -8.92
N GLN A 47 9.67 3.63 -8.43
CA GLN A 47 9.80 3.82 -6.99
C GLN A 47 8.53 4.45 -6.41
N PRO A 48 8.02 3.97 -5.27
CA PRO A 48 6.95 4.64 -4.56
C PRO A 48 7.29 6.11 -4.27
N GLY A 49 6.26 6.97 -4.30
CA GLY A 49 6.43 8.38 -3.96
C GLY A 49 6.70 8.61 -2.47
N ILE A 50 6.93 9.87 -2.10
CA ILE A 50 7.11 10.28 -0.71
C ILE A 50 5.83 9.95 0.09
N PRO A 51 5.93 9.18 1.19
CA PRO A 51 4.79 8.91 2.07
C PRO A 51 4.19 10.20 2.64
N SER A 52 2.86 10.26 2.74
CA SER A 52 2.16 11.41 3.30
C SER A 52 0.84 10.99 3.92
N LYS A 53 0.55 11.48 5.13
CA LYS A 53 -0.71 11.20 5.84
C LYS A 53 -1.95 11.79 5.15
N LEU A 54 -1.75 12.83 4.32
CA LEU A 54 -2.84 13.44 3.54
C LEU A 54 -3.43 12.50 2.47
N ILE A 55 -2.69 11.45 2.09
CA ILE A 55 -3.14 10.49 1.09
C ILE A 55 -4.18 9.51 1.66
N PRO A 56 -3.94 8.83 2.80
CA PRO A 56 -4.99 8.08 3.51
C PRO A 56 -6.24 8.91 3.87
N GLU A 57 -6.06 10.19 4.23
CA GLU A 57 -7.16 11.10 4.58
C GLU A 57 -8.12 11.42 3.40
N LEU A 58 -7.82 10.94 2.18
CA LEU A 58 -8.78 10.98 1.07
C LEU A 58 -9.96 10.02 1.26
N VAL A 59 -9.81 9.03 2.13
CA VAL A 59 -10.79 7.96 2.38
C VAL A 59 -11.09 7.79 3.86
N HIS A 60 -10.07 7.91 4.71
CA HIS A 60 -10.19 7.68 6.14
C HIS A 60 -10.32 9.01 6.90
N LEU A 61 -10.95 8.96 8.08
CA LEU A 61 -10.99 10.13 8.95
C LEU A 61 -9.57 10.50 9.45
N PRO A 62 -9.25 11.80 9.58
CA PRO A 62 -7.96 12.23 10.14
C PRO A 62 -7.67 11.61 11.51
N GLU A 63 -8.68 11.49 12.37
CA GLU A 63 -8.55 10.89 13.70
C GLU A 63 -8.21 9.40 13.64
N TYR A 64 -8.66 8.70 12.59
CA TYR A 64 -8.29 7.30 12.35
C TYR A 64 -6.81 7.19 11.94
N VAL A 65 -6.37 8.03 11.00
CA VAL A 65 -4.98 8.03 10.52
C VAL A 65 -4.03 8.33 11.68
N ASP A 66 -4.34 9.34 12.49
CA ASP A 66 -3.59 9.68 13.69
C ASP A 66 -3.61 8.52 14.72
N ARG A 67 -4.75 7.83 14.90
CA ARG A 67 -4.83 6.65 15.80
C ARG A 67 -3.94 5.49 15.34
N VAL A 68 -3.86 5.23 14.04
CA VAL A 68 -2.96 4.20 13.48
C VAL A 68 -1.50 4.56 13.76
N GLU A 69 -1.12 5.82 13.53
CA GLU A 69 0.22 6.33 13.84
C GLU A 69 0.56 6.16 15.32
N GLN A 70 -0.30 6.65 16.21
CA GLN A 70 -0.07 6.58 17.65
C GLN A 70 -0.01 5.14 18.17
N SER A 71 -0.80 4.22 17.61
CA SER A 71 -0.74 2.80 17.99
C SER A 71 0.61 2.17 17.64
N CYS A 72 1.19 2.54 16.49
CA CYS A 72 2.52 2.09 16.09
C CYS A 72 3.61 2.70 16.96
N ILE A 73 3.56 4.02 17.23
CA ILE A 73 4.51 4.74 18.09
C ILE A 73 4.52 4.16 19.51
N ASN A 74 3.34 3.91 20.06
CA ASN A 74 3.16 3.34 21.41
C ASN A 74 3.51 1.85 21.49
N GLY A 75 3.82 1.20 20.36
CA GLY A 75 4.24 -0.20 20.31
C GLY A 75 3.12 -1.19 20.62
N HIS A 76 1.87 -0.85 20.31
CA HIS A 76 0.77 -1.82 20.37
C HIS A 76 1.06 -3.00 19.44
N SER A 77 0.63 -4.20 19.83
CA SER A 77 0.80 -5.41 19.00
C SER A 77 -0.33 -5.59 17.99
N TYR A 78 -1.49 -4.96 18.21
CA TYR A 78 -2.69 -5.04 17.38
C TYR A 78 -3.39 -3.68 17.36
N ILE A 79 -4.23 -3.47 16.34
CA ILE A 79 -5.10 -2.30 16.26
C ILE A 79 -6.50 -2.70 15.79
N ASP A 80 -7.52 -2.19 16.50
CA ASP A 80 -8.96 -2.36 16.30
C ASP A 80 -9.50 -3.81 16.34
N THR A 81 -8.81 -4.78 15.74
CA THR A 81 -9.17 -6.20 15.68
C THR A 81 -7.96 -7.09 15.89
N LEU A 82 -8.18 -8.31 16.41
CA LEU A 82 -7.10 -9.27 16.72
C LEU A 82 -6.46 -9.90 15.48
N ASP A 83 -7.14 -9.85 14.33
CA ASP A 83 -6.60 -10.26 13.04
C ASP A 83 -5.74 -9.15 12.40
N ASN A 84 -5.46 -8.06 13.11
CA ASN A 84 -4.73 -6.94 12.55
C ASN A 84 -3.49 -6.57 13.39
N PRO A 85 -2.48 -7.45 13.42
CA PRO A 85 -1.24 -7.19 14.12
C PRO A 85 -0.46 -6.03 13.50
N ILE A 86 0.22 -5.27 14.34
CA ILE A 86 1.08 -4.15 13.94
C ILE A 86 2.40 -4.17 14.70
N CYS A 87 3.38 -3.47 14.14
CA CYS A 87 4.65 -3.12 14.74
C CYS A 87 4.96 -1.63 14.53
N LYS A 88 6.06 -1.16 15.13
CA LYS A 88 6.50 0.25 15.08
C LYS A 88 6.59 0.84 13.66
N ASN A 89 6.94 0.03 12.67
CA ASN A 89 7.13 0.50 11.30
C ASN A 89 5.83 0.47 10.47
N SER A 90 4.75 -0.11 10.99
CA SER A 90 3.56 -0.43 10.16
C SER A 90 2.89 0.80 9.58
N TYR A 91 2.84 1.89 10.32
CA TYR A 91 2.27 3.14 9.86
C TYR A 91 3.03 3.69 8.64
N GLU A 92 4.35 3.88 8.75
CA GLU A 92 5.19 4.37 7.67
C GLU A 92 5.15 3.45 6.44
N VAL A 93 5.18 2.14 6.67
CA VAL A 93 5.10 1.13 5.61
C VAL A 93 3.73 1.17 4.92
N ALA A 94 2.64 1.39 5.66
CA ALA A 94 1.30 1.57 5.11
C ALA A 94 1.17 2.87 4.32
N LEU A 95 1.74 3.99 4.79
CA LEU A 95 1.79 5.23 4.01
C LEU A 95 2.54 5.02 2.68
N LEU A 96 3.64 4.28 2.69
CA LEU A 96 4.36 3.92 1.46
C LEU A 96 3.51 3.04 0.52
N ALA A 97 2.66 2.16 1.05
CA ALA A 97 1.75 1.36 0.24
C ALA A 97 0.70 2.25 -0.46
N THR A 98 0.22 3.29 0.23
CA THR A 98 -0.67 4.29 -0.39
C THR A 98 0.05 5.13 -1.44
N SER A 99 1.31 5.52 -1.21
CA SER A 99 2.08 6.28 -2.20
C SER A 99 2.41 5.44 -3.44
N ALA A 100 2.62 4.13 -3.27
CA ALA A 100 2.86 3.18 -4.36
C ALA A 100 1.66 3.08 -5.31
N VAL A 101 0.44 3.02 -4.78
CA VAL A 101 -0.75 2.96 -5.66
C VAL A 101 -1.03 4.30 -6.32
N THR A 102 -0.81 5.43 -5.65
CA THR A 102 -1.05 6.76 -6.26
C THR A 102 -0.01 7.14 -7.31
N ILE A 103 1.26 6.77 -7.14
CA ILE A 103 2.27 7.00 -8.20
C ILE A 103 1.98 6.18 -9.46
N GLY A 104 1.43 4.97 -9.30
CA GLY A 104 0.95 4.16 -10.42
C GLY A 104 -0.18 4.86 -11.19
N VAL A 105 -1.14 5.44 -10.46
CA VAL A 105 -2.20 6.28 -11.05
C VAL A 105 -1.59 7.45 -11.83
N ASP A 106 -0.67 8.21 -11.22
CA ASP A 106 -0.03 9.36 -11.88
C ASP A 106 0.64 8.97 -13.21
N TRP A 107 1.40 7.87 -13.22
CA TRP A 107 2.11 7.44 -14.42
C TRP A 107 1.18 6.95 -15.53
N ILE A 108 0.06 6.31 -15.17
CA ILE A 108 -0.96 5.89 -16.13
C ILE A 108 -1.65 7.12 -16.74
N PHE A 109 -2.13 8.05 -15.92
CA PHE A 109 -2.82 9.25 -16.40
C PHE A 109 -1.89 10.21 -17.16
N SER A 110 -0.60 10.23 -16.84
CA SER A 110 0.39 10.99 -17.62
C SER A 110 0.84 10.30 -18.92
N GLY A 111 0.35 9.09 -19.20
CA GLY A 111 0.71 8.32 -20.40
C GLY A 111 2.13 7.73 -20.41
N LYS A 112 2.83 7.68 -19.25
CA LYS A 112 4.19 7.11 -19.15
C LYS A 112 4.17 5.59 -19.27
N ILE A 113 3.12 4.95 -18.78
CA ILE A 113 2.88 3.51 -18.85
C ILE A 113 1.41 3.25 -19.21
N LYS A 114 1.08 2.04 -19.68
CA LYS A 114 -0.32 1.70 -19.97
C LYS A 114 -1.06 1.11 -18.79
N ASN A 115 -0.35 0.43 -17.91
CA ASN A 115 -0.87 -0.19 -16.71
C ASN A 115 0.28 -0.40 -15.71
N ALA A 116 -0.06 -0.72 -14.47
CA ALA A 116 0.90 -0.96 -13.41
C ALA A 116 0.45 -2.09 -12.48
N MET A 117 1.42 -2.75 -11.86
CA MET A 117 1.22 -3.68 -10.76
C MET A 117 1.99 -3.17 -9.54
N ALA A 118 1.27 -2.90 -8.45
CA ALA A 118 1.87 -2.53 -7.18
C ALA A 118 1.94 -3.76 -6.27
N ILE A 119 3.17 -4.21 -5.96
CA ILE A 119 3.42 -5.29 -5.00
C ILE A 119 3.77 -4.63 -3.67
N VAL A 120 2.73 -4.45 -2.86
CA VAL A 120 2.79 -3.69 -1.60
C VAL A 120 2.35 -4.54 -0.42
N ARG A 121 2.78 -4.11 0.76
CA ARG A 121 2.40 -4.67 2.06
C ARG A 121 2.52 -3.57 3.11
N PRO A 122 1.54 -3.35 4.02
CA PRO A 122 0.31 -4.14 4.24
C PRO A 122 -0.73 -4.03 3.10
N PRO A 123 -1.69 -4.99 3.03
CA PRO A 123 -2.85 -4.89 2.14
C PRO A 123 -3.80 -3.75 2.58
N GLY A 124 -4.86 -3.51 1.82
CA GLY A 124 -5.77 -2.39 2.09
C GLY A 124 -7.28 -2.63 1.99
N HIS A 125 -7.75 -3.56 1.18
CA HIS A 125 -9.18 -3.62 0.80
C HIS A 125 -10.19 -3.90 1.94
N HIS A 126 -9.73 -4.30 3.12
CA HIS A 126 -10.58 -4.52 4.29
C HIS A 126 -10.65 -3.30 5.24
N ALA A 127 -9.78 -2.30 5.08
CA ALA A 127 -9.80 -1.12 5.93
C ALA A 127 -11.05 -0.28 5.62
N GLU A 128 -11.85 -0.05 6.66
CA GLU A 128 -13.03 0.82 6.62
C GLU A 128 -12.61 2.28 6.87
N GLU A 129 -13.55 3.23 6.76
CA GLU A 129 -13.29 4.67 6.95
C GLU A 129 -12.60 4.99 8.30
N GLU A 130 -12.99 4.28 9.37
CA GLU A 130 -12.49 4.50 10.73
C GLU A 130 -11.99 3.23 11.42
N ARG A 131 -11.78 2.12 10.71
CA ARG A 131 -11.47 0.83 11.34
C ARG A 131 -10.48 -0.01 10.54
N ALA A 132 -9.45 -0.47 11.22
CA ALA A 132 -8.49 -1.43 10.71
C ALA A 132 -9.00 -2.86 10.93
N MET A 133 -8.87 -3.73 9.92
CA MET A 133 -9.23 -5.16 10.02
C MET A 133 -8.65 -5.95 8.84
N GLY A 134 -8.61 -7.28 8.94
CA GLY A 134 -8.18 -8.15 7.84
C GLY A 134 -6.78 -7.82 7.33
N PHE A 135 -5.83 -7.58 8.24
CA PHE A 135 -4.45 -7.14 7.96
C PHE A 135 -4.31 -5.75 7.30
N CYS A 136 -5.41 -5.01 7.13
CA CYS A 136 -5.43 -3.74 6.40
C CYS A 136 -5.44 -2.54 7.35
N LEU A 137 -4.50 -1.61 7.13
CA LEU A 137 -4.45 -0.32 7.84
C LEU A 137 -5.09 0.81 7.04
N PHE A 138 -4.78 0.92 5.75
CA PHE A 138 -5.36 1.93 4.86
C PHE A 138 -5.87 1.29 3.58
N ASN A 139 -6.99 1.76 3.07
CA ASN A 139 -7.63 1.17 1.90
C ASN A 139 -6.99 1.63 0.60
N ASN A 140 -5.89 0.97 0.22
CA ASN A 140 -5.08 1.28 -0.96
C ASN A 140 -5.92 1.49 -2.23
N VAL A 141 -6.92 0.64 -2.50
CA VAL A 141 -7.74 0.71 -3.73
C VAL A 141 -8.71 1.89 -3.68
N SER A 142 -9.39 2.11 -2.55
CA SER A 142 -10.26 3.26 -2.36
C SER A 142 -9.47 4.58 -2.42
N ILE A 143 -8.26 4.60 -1.85
CA ILE A 143 -7.37 5.76 -1.89
C ILE A 143 -6.93 6.05 -3.32
N ALA A 144 -6.47 5.05 -4.07
CA ALA A 144 -6.10 5.20 -5.47
C ALA A 144 -7.28 5.75 -6.30
N THR A 145 -8.49 5.28 -6.01
CA THR A 145 -9.74 5.75 -6.64
C THR A 145 -9.98 7.22 -6.34
N ARG A 146 -10.03 7.62 -5.06
CA ARG A 146 -10.25 9.02 -4.66
C ARG A 146 -9.14 9.94 -5.15
N TYR A 147 -7.91 9.45 -5.18
CA TYR A 147 -6.76 10.17 -5.72
C TYR A 147 -6.92 10.42 -7.23
N ALA A 148 -7.30 9.40 -8.02
CA ALA A 148 -7.57 9.56 -9.45
C ALA A 148 -8.69 10.57 -9.71
N GLN A 149 -9.77 10.53 -8.92
CA GLN A 149 -10.87 11.50 -9.03
C GLN A 149 -10.40 12.92 -8.72
N LYS A 150 -9.62 13.10 -7.63
CA LYS A 150 -9.20 14.43 -7.14
C LYS A 150 -8.08 15.05 -7.98
N GLN A 151 -7.07 14.27 -8.36
CA GLN A 151 -5.87 14.77 -9.04
C GLN A 151 -5.96 14.70 -10.57
N HIS A 152 -6.71 13.74 -11.10
CA HIS A 152 -6.80 13.49 -12.53
C HIS A 152 -8.21 13.64 -13.10
N SER A 153 -9.15 14.15 -12.30
CA SER A 153 -10.55 14.38 -12.71
C SER A 153 -11.24 13.14 -13.30
N ALA A 154 -10.84 11.94 -12.86
CA ALA A 154 -11.49 10.71 -13.28
C ALA A 154 -12.96 10.71 -12.80
N GLU A 155 -13.92 10.63 -13.71
CA GLU A 155 -15.35 10.66 -13.34
C GLU A 155 -15.83 9.32 -12.76
N LYS A 156 -15.33 8.20 -13.31
CA LYS A 156 -15.72 6.83 -12.93
C LYS A 156 -14.50 5.93 -12.84
N VAL A 157 -14.45 5.09 -11.83
CA VAL A 157 -13.41 4.09 -11.57
C VAL A 157 -14.12 2.77 -11.25
N LEU A 158 -13.63 1.66 -11.81
CA LEU A 158 -14.14 0.29 -11.62
C LEU A 158 -13.11 -0.54 -10.85
#